data_AF-A0A953UTK4-F1
#
_entry.id   AF-A0A953UTK4-F1
#
_cell.length_a   1.000
_cell.length_b   1.000
_cell.length_c   1.000
_cell.angle_alpha   90.00
_cell.angle_beta   90.00
_cell.angle_gamma   90.00
#
_symmetry.space_group_name_H-M   'P 1'
#
loop_
_entity.id
_entity.type
_entity.pdbx_description
1 polymer ?
#
loop_
_entity_poly.entity_id
_entity_poly.type
_entity_poly.pdbx_seq_one_letter_code
_entity_poly.pdbx_strand_id
1 'polypeptide(L)'
;MFPAESVFGAIEVKSDLNNAELERACANSRSLKVLQRPPTDMLDFTPLVRFNVSSEFTTGEALPRNPYVTVAFGFRGPSPETTASNLNQRLAAEPGSKLLLPDFVFVADPGYMVARVTETQFASPGQEYKQYISLNAGPDTLPLFFLTLNVCLGQIRLRSVNYASIWSTLVSQIQSGK
;
A
#
# COMPACT_ATOMS: atom_id res chain seq x y z
N MET A 1 -19.40 -2.52 3.51
CA MET A 1 -18.04 -2.63 4.09
C MET A 1 -17.40 -3.89 3.55
N PHE A 2 -16.09 -3.86 3.28
CA PHE A 2 -15.30 -5.03 2.87
C PHE A 2 -14.37 -5.45 4.01
N PRO A 3 -14.18 -6.76 4.26
CA PRO A 3 -13.19 -7.24 5.23
C PRO A 3 -11.77 -6.92 4.74
N ALA A 4 -10.88 -6.57 5.66
CA ALA A 4 -9.53 -6.08 5.34
C ALA A 4 -8.67 -7.13 4.58
N GLU A 5 -8.95 -8.41 4.82
CA GLU A 5 -8.35 -9.56 4.14
C GLU A 5 -8.71 -9.64 2.65
N SER A 6 -9.82 -9.03 2.22
CA SER A 6 -10.26 -9.00 0.82
C SER A 6 -9.74 -7.82 0.01
N VAL A 7 -9.07 -6.87 0.67
CA VAL A 7 -8.63 -5.60 0.06
C VAL A 7 -7.17 -5.69 -0.34
N PHE A 8 -6.87 -5.59 -1.64
CA PHE A 8 -5.48 -5.49 -2.12
C PHE A 8 -4.86 -4.13 -1.75
N GLY A 9 -5.66 -3.08 -1.76
CA GLY A 9 -5.18 -1.71 -1.66
C GLY A 9 -6.27 -0.67 -1.88
N ALA A 10 -5.86 0.60 -1.97
CA ALA A 10 -6.72 1.71 -2.30
C ALA A 10 -6.02 2.69 -3.24
N ILE A 11 -6.81 3.32 -4.11
CA ILE A 11 -6.36 4.41 -4.99
C ILE A 11 -7.20 5.63 -4.64
N GLU A 12 -6.56 6.69 -4.15
CA GLU A 12 -7.20 7.98 -3.91
C GLU A 12 -7.11 8.80 -5.20
N VAL A 13 -8.25 9.12 -5.81
CA VAL A 13 -8.31 9.84 -7.10
C VAL A 13 -8.75 11.28 -6.89
N LYS A 14 -8.02 12.22 -7.49
CA LYS A 14 -8.27 13.67 -7.41
C LYS A 14 -8.16 14.33 -8.78
N SER A 15 -9.03 15.30 -9.05
CA SER A 15 -8.89 16.14 -10.24
C SER A 15 -7.67 17.07 -10.14
N ASP A 16 -7.37 17.56 -8.94
CA ASP A 16 -6.20 18.38 -8.65
C ASP A 16 -5.58 17.92 -7.32
N LEU A 17 -4.43 17.24 -7.40
CA LEU A 17 -3.70 16.71 -6.25
C LEU A 17 -2.81 17.78 -5.62
N ASN A 18 -3.42 18.85 -5.12
CA ASN A 18 -2.69 19.87 -4.36
C ASN A 18 -2.18 19.33 -3.01
N ASN A 19 -1.41 20.15 -2.28
CA ASN A 19 -0.79 19.73 -1.01
C ASN A 19 -1.79 19.23 0.04
N ALA A 20 -2.98 19.83 0.11
CA ALA A 20 -4.01 19.42 1.07
C ALA A 20 -4.66 18.08 0.66
N GLU A 21 -4.88 17.85 -0.64
CA GLU A 21 -5.36 16.56 -1.12
C GLU A 21 -4.29 15.46 -0.98
N LEU A 22 -3.01 15.80 -1.18
CA LEU A 22 -1.90 14.87 -0.93
C LEU A 22 -1.83 14.49 0.56
N GLU A 23 -2.06 15.44 1.47
CA GLU A 23 -2.16 15.17 2.91
C GLU A 23 -3.30 14.20 3.22
N ARG A 24 -4.47 14.42 2.65
CA ARG A 24 -5.62 13.51 2.81
C ARG A 24 -5.33 12.13 2.23
N ALA A 25 -4.67 12.05 1.07
CA ALA A 25 -4.26 10.78 0.48
C ALA A 25 -3.27 10.03 1.40
N CYS A 26 -2.34 10.73 2.05
CA CYS A 26 -1.45 10.15 3.06
C CYS A 26 -2.22 9.64 4.28
N ALA A 27 -3.20 10.41 4.77
CA ALA A 27 -4.05 10.00 5.90
C ALA A 27 -4.91 8.77 5.56
N ASN A 28 -5.47 8.71 4.35
CA ASN A 28 -6.22 7.55 3.84
C ASN A 28 -5.33 6.32 3.64
N SER A 29 -4.11 6.52 3.14
CA SER A 29 -3.11 5.45 3.08
C SER A 29 -2.83 4.88 4.47
N ARG A 30 -2.62 5.76 5.44
CA ARG A 30 -2.40 5.37 6.84
C ARG A 30 -3.59 4.60 7.40
N SER A 31 -4.81 5.11 7.23
CA SER A 31 -6.01 4.48 7.79
C SER A 31 -6.24 3.07 7.26
N LEU A 32 -5.93 2.81 5.99
CA LEU A 32 -5.95 1.46 5.42
C LEU A 32 -4.82 0.59 5.99
N LYS A 33 -3.58 1.10 5.97
CA LYS A 33 -2.39 0.31 6.31
C LYS A 33 -2.28 -0.08 7.78
N VAL A 34 -3.01 0.57 8.68
CA VAL A 34 -3.14 0.16 10.09
C VAL A 34 -4.18 -0.93 10.31
N LEU A 35 -5.02 -1.26 9.32
CA LEU A 35 -6.00 -2.34 9.45
C LEU A 35 -5.27 -3.68 9.60
N GLN A 36 -5.59 -4.38 10.69
CA GLN A 36 -5.04 -5.69 10.96
C GLN A 36 -5.58 -6.70 9.95
N ARG A 37 -4.67 -7.49 9.37
CA ARG A 37 -5.02 -8.70 8.63
C ARG A 37 -3.97 -9.78 8.90
N PRO A 38 -4.34 -11.07 8.85
CA PRO A 38 -3.38 -12.16 9.02
C PRO A 38 -2.26 -12.05 7.96
N PRO A 39 -0.98 -12.09 8.37
CA PRO A 39 0.12 -12.02 7.41
C PRO A 39 0.14 -13.28 6.54
N THR A 40 0.51 -13.12 5.28
CA THR A 40 0.71 -14.24 4.35
C THR A 40 2.18 -14.45 4.03
N ASP A 41 2.56 -15.66 3.68
CA ASP A 41 3.91 -16.02 3.25
C ASP A 41 3.88 -17.09 2.13
N MET A 42 5.04 -17.68 1.83
CA MET A 42 5.20 -18.68 0.78
C MET A 42 4.49 -20.02 1.07
N LEU A 43 4.06 -20.27 2.31
CA LEU A 43 3.33 -21.47 2.69
C LEU A 43 1.83 -21.37 2.39
N ASP A 44 1.34 -20.16 2.06
CA ASP A 44 -0.02 -19.94 1.58
C ASP A 44 -0.10 -20.28 0.08
N PHE A 45 -0.44 -21.55 -0.19
CA PHE A 45 -0.52 -22.09 -1.56
C PHE A 45 -1.75 -21.61 -2.30
N THR A 46 -2.88 -21.55 -1.59
CA THR A 46 -4.11 -20.88 -2.05
C THR A 46 -4.64 -19.99 -0.94
N PRO A 47 -5.60 -19.09 -1.21
CA PRO A 47 -6.21 -18.30 -0.14
C PRO A 47 -6.82 -19.14 0.99
N LEU A 48 -7.22 -20.40 0.70
CA LEU A 48 -7.86 -21.31 1.66
C LEU A 48 -6.90 -22.33 2.28
N VAL A 49 -5.72 -22.55 1.68
CA VAL A 49 -4.84 -23.67 2.01
C VAL A 49 -3.45 -23.15 2.33
N ARG A 50 -3.04 -23.36 3.58
CA ARG A 50 -1.68 -23.15 4.07
C ARG A 50 -1.03 -24.50 4.35
N PHE A 51 0.23 -24.65 3.92
CA PHE A 51 1.04 -25.79 4.32
C PHE A 51 1.50 -25.63 5.77
N ASN A 52 1.00 -26.50 6.65
CA ASN A 52 1.45 -26.58 8.04
C ASN A 52 2.76 -27.36 8.11
N VAL A 53 3.87 -26.66 7.90
CA VAL A 53 5.23 -27.17 8.13
C VAL A 53 5.70 -26.76 9.53
N SER A 54 6.67 -27.48 10.12
CA SER A 54 7.24 -27.07 11.40
C SER A 54 7.85 -25.67 11.29
N SER A 55 7.95 -24.95 12.41
CA SER A 55 8.55 -23.61 12.49
C SER A 55 10.00 -23.55 12.00
N GLU A 56 10.64 -24.70 11.82
CA GLU A 56 12.00 -24.83 11.28
C GLU A 56 12.04 -24.67 9.74
N PHE A 57 10.90 -24.83 9.06
CA PHE A 57 10.77 -24.70 7.60
C PHE A 57 10.09 -23.40 7.15
N THR A 58 9.63 -22.57 8.08
CA THR A 58 9.28 -21.19 7.74
C THR A 58 10.58 -20.47 7.41
N THR A 59 10.86 -20.23 6.13
CA THR A 59 11.85 -19.23 5.76
C THR A 59 11.43 -17.94 6.45
N GLY A 60 12.27 -17.41 7.34
CA GLY A 60 12.04 -16.15 8.05
C GLY A 60 12.04 -14.97 7.10
N GLU A 61 11.15 -14.95 6.09
CA GLU A 61 10.87 -13.77 5.30
C GLU A 61 10.40 -12.70 6.29
N ALA A 62 11.23 -11.67 6.45
CA ALA A 62 10.99 -10.62 7.43
C ALA A 62 9.75 -9.77 7.12
N LEU A 63 9.17 -9.91 5.92
CA LEU A 63 8.10 -9.05 5.42
C LEU A 63 6.92 -9.89 4.89
N PRO A 64 5.67 -9.59 5.30
CA PRO A 64 4.48 -10.26 4.81
C PRO A 64 4.29 -10.13 3.30
N ARG A 65 3.79 -11.18 2.65
CA ARG A 65 3.41 -11.21 1.22
C ARG A 65 2.07 -10.53 0.91
N ASN A 66 1.45 -9.89 1.90
CA ASN A 66 0.22 -9.14 1.78
C ASN A 66 0.34 -7.72 2.36
N PRO A 67 1.20 -6.85 1.80
CA PRO A 67 1.12 -5.42 2.05
C PRO A 67 -0.14 -4.84 1.38
N TYR A 68 -0.77 -3.83 1.99
CA TYR A 68 -1.76 -3.03 1.26
C TYR A 68 -1.03 -2.11 0.29
N VAL A 69 -1.52 -2.01 -0.94
CA VAL A 69 -1.02 -1.05 -1.92
C VAL A 69 -1.84 0.22 -1.83
N THR A 70 -1.21 1.36 -1.63
CA THR A 70 -1.87 2.66 -1.60
C THR A 70 -1.27 3.56 -2.67
N VAL A 71 -2.14 4.12 -3.51
CA VAL A 71 -1.76 5.03 -4.59
C VAL A 71 -2.54 6.32 -4.46
N ALA A 72 -1.87 7.46 -4.64
CA ALA A 72 -2.56 8.72 -4.92
C ALA A 72 -2.48 9.00 -6.42
N PHE A 73 -3.61 9.36 -7.03
CA PHE A 73 -3.69 9.67 -8.46
C PHE A 73 -4.33 11.05 -8.65
N GLY A 74 -3.61 11.97 -9.28
CA GLY A 74 -4.09 13.29 -9.68
C GLY A 74 -4.27 13.39 -11.19
N PHE A 75 -5.29 14.09 -11.68
CA PHE A 75 -5.28 14.56 -13.06
C PHE A 75 -4.28 15.70 -13.21
N ARG A 76 -4.42 16.75 -12.40
CA ARG A 76 -3.42 17.80 -12.19
C ARG A 76 -2.75 17.66 -10.84
N GLY A 77 -1.61 18.33 -10.67
CA GLY A 77 -0.92 18.42 -9.40
C GLY A 77 0.27 19.36 -9.44
N PRO A 78 0.99 19.50 -8.31
CA PRO A 78 2.21 20.29 -8.24
C PRO A 78 3.34 19.65 -9.05
N SER A 79 4.49 20.30 -9.10
CA SER A 79 5.66 19.74 -9.80
C SER A 79 6.08 18.39 -9.19
N PRO A 80 6.70 17.49 -10.00
CA PRO A 80 7.20 16.21 -9.51
C PRO A 80 8.12 16.35 -8.28
N GLU A 81 8.99 17.35 -8.29
CA GLU A 81 9.96 17.65 -7.22
C GLU A 81 9.25 18.11 -5.95
N THR A 82 8.18 18.89 -6.09
CA THR A 82 7.38 19.36 -4.95
C THR A 82 6.65 18.20 -4.29
N THR A 83 6.05 17.30 -5.08
CA THR A 83 5.39 16.09 -4.57
C THR A 83 6.39 15.18 -3.85
N ALA A 84 7.54 14.89 -4.46
CA ALA A 84 8.58 14.06 -3.85
C ALA A 84 9.15 14.70 -2.58
N SER A 85 9.41 16.01 -2.60
CA SER A 85 9.89 16.77 -1.44
C SER A 85 8.89 16.71 -0.28
N ASN A 86 7.58 16.90 -0.55
CA ASN A 86 6.55 16.81 0.48
C ASN A 86 6.52 15.43 1.16
N LEU A 87 6.59 14.35 0.37
CA LEU A 87 6.62 12.99 0.90
C LEU A 87 7.92 12.70 1.69
N ASN A 88 9.06 13.19 1.22
CA ASN A 88 10.34 13.06 1.92
C ASN A 88 10.39 13.85 3.23
N GLN A 89 9.76 15.04 3.28
CA GLN A 89 9.61 15.80 4.53
C GLN A 89 8.77 15.03 5.55
N ARG A 90 7.66 14.41 5.13
CA ARG A 90 6.84 13.55 5.99
C ARG A 90 7.61 12.33 6.49
N LEU A 91 8.39 11.70 5.61
CA LEU A 91 9.27 10.59 5.96
C LEU A 91 10.31 10.99 7.01
N ALA A 92 10.93 12.17 6.86
CA ALA A 92 11.90 12.69 7.82
C ALA A 92 11.26 13.07 9.16
N ALA A 93 10.03 13.62 9.15
CA ALA A 93 9.30 14.01 10.35
C ALA A 93 8.85 12.79 11.19
N GLU A 94 8.41 11.72 10.54
CA GLU A 94 7.98 10.48 11.21
C GLU A 94 8.59 9.22 10.57
N PRO A 95 9.88 8.91 10.80
CA PRO A 95 10.53 7.76 10.19
C PRO A 95 9.87 6.41 10.51
N GLY A 96 9.30 6.27 11.72
CA GLY A 96 8.58 5.08 12.15
C GLY A 96 7.24 4.86 11.44
N SER A 97 6.69 5.89 10.81
CA SER A 97 5.43 5.83 10.06
C SER A 97 5.66 5.57 8.56
N LYS A 98 6.89 5.33 8.10
CA LYS A 98 7.23 5.32 6.68
C LYS A 98 6.39 4.36 5.83
N LEU A 99 6.15 3.14 6.32
CA LEU A 99 5.37 2.15 5.56
C LEU A 99 3.89 2.55 5.42
N LEU A 100 3.40 3.51 6.21
CA LEU A 100 2.01 4.01 6.20
C LEU A 100 1.75 5.06 5.11
N LEU A 101 2.78 5.63 4.51
CA LEU A 101 2.66 6.58 3.41
C LEU A 101 2.27 5.88 2.09
N PRO A 102 1.76 6.63 1.09
CA PRO A 102 1.43 6.09 -0.23
C PRO A 102 2.62 5.35 -0.86
N ASP A 103 2.37 4.20 -1.48
CA ASP A 103 3.42 3.46 -2.17
C ASP A 103 3.87 4.17 -3.45
N PHE A 104 2.91 4.81 -4.13
CA PHE A 104 3.10 5.56 -5.37
C PHE A 104 2.19 6.79 -5.40
N VAL A 105 2.64 7.82 -6.12
CA VAL A 105 1.82 8.96 -6.53
C VAL A 105 1.94 9.14 -8.04
N PHE A 106 0.83 9.30 -8.74
CA PHE A 106 0.80 9.58 -10.17
C PHE A 106 0.06 10.89 -10.42
N VAL A 107 0.54 11.68 -11.37
CA VAL A 107 -0.15 12.88 -11.85
C VAL A 107 -0.15 12.87 -13.37
N ALA A 108 -1.34 12.87 -13.98
CA ALA A 108 -1.50 12.69 -15.42
C ALA A 108 -1.02 13.91 -16.25
N ASP A 109 -1.17 15.12 -15.71
CA ASP A 109 -0.78 16.39 -16.32
C ASP A 109 -0.03 17.22 -15.26
N PRO A 110 1.30 17.40 -15.38
CA PRO A 110 2.12 17.30 -16.59
C PRO A 110 2.62 15.89 -16.95
N GLY A 111 2.31 14.86 -16.15
CA GLY A 111 2.70 13.48 -16.43
C GLY A 111 3.95 13.03 -15.68
N TYR A 112 3.77 12.49 -14.48
CA TYR A 112 4.86 11.94 -13.68
C TYR A 112 4.40 10.88 -12.69
N MET A 113 5.38 10.14 -12.17
CA MET A 113 5.26 9.23 -11.04
C MET A 113 6.21 9.67 -9.93
N VAL A 114 5.77 9.59 -8.68
CA VAL A 114 6.64 9.62 -7.50
C VAL A 114 6.55 8.26 -6.82
N ALA A 115 7.69 7.64 -6.59
CA ALA A 115 7.77 6.28 -6.06
C ALA A 115 8.88 6.15 -5.02
N ARG A 116 8.71 5.18 -4.14
CA ARG A 116 9.69 4.83 -3.11
C ARG A 116 10.88 4.12 -3.73
N VAL A 117 12.07 4.38 -3.22
CA VAL A 117 13.30 3.71 -3.64
C VAL A 117 14.11 3.19 -2.48
N THR A 118 14.76 2.06 -2.73
CA THR A 118 15.88 1.56 -1.95
C THR A 118 17.17 2.24 -2.42
N GLU A 119 18.34 1.68 -2.11
CA GLU A 119 19.61 2.18 -2.65
C GLU A 119 19.74 1.99 -4.17
N THR A 120 19.09 0.96 -4.73
CA THR A 120 19.39 0.48 -6.09
C THR A 120 18.18 0.38 -7.00
N GLN A 121 16.95 0.40 -6.46
CA GLN A 121 15.74 0.15 -7.25
C GLN A 121 14.48 0.72 -6.59
N PHE A 122 13.37 0.70 -7.32
CA PHE A 122 12.04 0.98 -6.75
C PHE A 122 11.69 -0.04 -5.68
N ALA A 123 11.17 0.45 -4.56
CA ALA A 123 10.73 -0.37 -3.44
C ALA A 123 9.31 -0.89 -3.68
N SER A 124 9.13 -2.21 -3.56
CA SER A 124 7.80 -2.83 -3.67
C SER A 124 6.94 -2.49 -2.45
N PRO A 125 5.60 -2.58 -2.52
CA PRO A 125 4.73 -2.43 -1.36
C PRO A 125 5.20 -3.26 -0.16
N GLY A 126 5.15 -2.69 1.04
CA GLY A 126 5.63 -3.33 2.27
C GLY A 126 7.15 -3.45 2.43
N GLN A 127 7.96 -3.11 1.42
CA GLN A 127 9.41 -3.10 1.56
C GLN A 127 9.93 -1.83 2.22
N GLU A 128 11.00 -2.01 2.99
CA GLU A 128 11.79 -0.90 3.52
C GLU A 128 12.36 -0.04 2.39
N TYR A 129 12.29 1.27 2.54
CA TYR A 129 12.77 2.23 1.56
C TYR A 129 13.44 3.42 2.26
N LYS A 130 14.23 4.19 1.50
CA LYS A 130 15.02 5.32 2.01
C LYS A 130 14.39 6.68 1.71
N GLN A 131 13.83 6.83 0.53
CA GLN A 131 13.28 8.10 0.05
C GLN A 131 12.28 7.89 -1.08
N TYR A 132 11.60 8.96 -1.44
CA TYR A 132 10.81 9.09 -2.66
C TYR A 132 11.63 9.81 -3.74
N ILE A 133 11.52 9.34 -4.96
CA ILE A 133 12.02 10.03 -6.16
C ILE A 133 10.89 10.25 -7.15
N SER A 134 11.03 11.27 -7.99
CA SER A 134 10.15 11.50 -9.13
C SER A 134 10.74 10.89 -10.42
N LEU A 135 9.84 10.45 -11.29
CA LEU A 135 10.11 10.03 -12.66
C LEU A 135 9.13 10.78 -13.57
N ASN A 136 9.66 11.58 -14.49
CA ASN A 136 8.86 12.21 -15.53
C ASN A 136 8.48 11.16 -16.57
N ALA A 137 7.17 10.94 -16.73
CA ALA A 137 6.63 9.93 -17.63
C ALA A 137 5.85 10.56 -18.79
N GLY A 138 5.44 11.83 -18.66
CA GLY A 138 4.68 12.56 -19.68
C GLY A 138 3.47 11.75 -20.16
N PRO A 139 3.33 11.50 -21.47
CA PRO A 139 2.19 10.76 -22.02
C PRO A 139 2.12 9.29 -21.57
N ASP A 140 3.24 8.71 -21.12
CA ASP A 140 3.32 7.31 -20.69
C ASP A 140 2.91 7.10 -19.22
N THR A 141 2.44 8.16 -18.54
CA THR A 141 2.04 8.10 -17.12
C THR A 141 0.94 7.06 -16.87
N LEU A 142 -0.08 7.00 -17.73
CA LEU A 142 -1.17 6.03 -17.58
C LEU A 142 -0.73 4.57 -17.87
N PRO A 143 0.01 4.29 -18.96
CA PRO A 143 0.64 2.99 -19.16
C PRO A 143 1.51 2.57 -17.98
N LEU A 144 2.36 3.48 -17.48
CA LEU A 144 3.23 3.20 -16.34
C LEU A 144 2.41 2.89 -15.08
N PHE A 145 1.36 3.67 -14.79
CA PHE A 145 0.45 3.39 -13.69
C PHE A 145 -0.18 2.00 -13.79
N PHE A 146 -0.68 1.62 -14.97
CA PHE A 146 -1.24 0.29 -15.20
C PHE A 146 -0.20 -0.82 -14.96
N LEU A 147 1.02 -0.67 -15.48
CA LEU A 147 2.10 -1.63 -15.28
C LEU A 147 2.49 -1.74 -13.81
N THR A 148 2.65 -0.61 -13.11
CA THR A 148 2.96 -0.56 -11.67
C THR A 148 1.91 -1.31 -10.85
N LEU A 149 0.61 -1.10 -11.13
CA LEU A 149 -0.45 -1.84 -10.45
C LEU A 149 -0.35 -3.34 -10.69
N ASN A 150 -0.16 -3.78 -11.94
CA ASN A 150 -0.07 -5.21 -12.25
C ASN A 150 1.16 -5.87 -11.60
N VAL A 151 2.31 -5.18 -11.58
CA VAL A 151 3.50 -5.67 -10.88
C VAL A 151 3.23 -5.83 -9.39
N CYS A 152 2.61 -4.84 -8.74
CA CYS A 152 2.29 -4.90 -7.32
C CYS A 152 1.29 -6.01 -7.01
N LEU A 153 0.18 -6.06 -7.76
CA LEU A 153 -0.88 -7.05 -7.55
C LEU A 153 -0.41 -8.48 -7.82
N GLY A 154 0.47 -8.68 -8.81
CA GLY A 154 1.05 -9.99 -9.13
C GLY A 154 1.95 -10.55 -8.02
N GLN A 155 2.38 -9.72 -7.06
CA GLN A 155 3.23 -10.13 -5.94
C GLN A 155 2.45 -10.38 -4.65
N ILE A 156 1.19 -9.91 -4.56
CA ILE A 156 0.38 -9.99 -3.35
C ILE A 156 -0.32 -11.35 -3.26
N ARG A 157 -0.23 -11.97 -2.09
CA ARG A 157 -0.97 -13.19 -1.75
C ARG A 157 -2.00 -12.87 -0.67
N LEU A 158 -3.29 -13.04 -0.95
CA LEU A 158 -4.33 -12.86 0.08
C LEU A 158 -4.76 -14.21 0.66
N ARG A 159 -5.14 -14.22 1.94
CA ARG A 159 -5.87 -15.32 2.56
C ARG A 159 -7.37 -15.09 2.47
N SER A 160 -8.12 -16.18 2.47
CA SER A 160 -9.57 -16.15 2.58
C SER A 160 -9.99 -15.49 3.89
N VAL A 161 -11.07 -14.72 3.84
CA VAL A 161 -11.70 -14.12 5.00
C VAL A 161 -12.21 -15.21 5.95
N ASN A 162 -11.84 -15.16 7.23
CA ASN A 162 -12.42 -16.04 8.24
C ASN A 162 -13.73 -15.43 8.77
N TYR A 163 -14.82 -15.62 8.02
CA TYR A 163 -16.13 -15.08 8.37
C TYR A 163 -16.66 -15.56 9.73
N ALA A 164 -16.33 -16.79 10.15
CA ALA A 164 -16.72 -17.29 11.47
C ALA A 164 -16.06 -16.48 12.61
N SER A 165 -14.78 -16.13 12.46
CA SER A 165 -14.07 -15.29 13.42
C SER A 165 -14.59 -13.85 13.44
N ILE A 166 -14.94 -13.29 12.28
CA ILE A 166 -15.54 -11.95 12.20
C ILE A 166 -16.90 -11.95 12.88
N TRP A 167 -17.73 -12.96 12.60
CA TRP A 167 -19.03 -13.14 13.22
C TRP A 167 -18.95 -13.24 14.73
N SER A 168 -18.08 -14.10 15.26
CA SER A 168 -17.92 -14.28 16.71
C SER A 168 -17.45 -12.99 17.40
N THR A 169 -16.53 -12.26 16.77
CA THR A 169 -16.05 -10.95 17.27
C THR A 169 -17.18 -9.93 17.32
N LEU A 170 -17.97 -9.82 16.25
CA LEU A 170 -19.08 -8.87 16.18
C LEU A 170 -20.16 -9.19 17.21
N VAL A 171 -20.53 -10.46 17.36
CA VAL A 171 -21.51 -10.90 18.37
C VAL A 171 -21.02 -10.56 19.78
N SER A 172 -19.73 -10.81 20.08
CA SER A 172 -19.13 -10.48 21.37
C SER A 172 -19.15 -8.98 21.66
N GLN A 173 -18.84 -8.14 20.65
CA GLN A 173 -18.89 -6.68 20.77
C GLN A 173 -20.31 -6.19 21.11
N ILE A 174 -21.31 -6.66 20.36
CA ILE A 174 -22.73 -6.35 20.59
C ILE A 174 -23.16 -6.75 22.01
N GLN A 175 -22.80 -7.96 22.45
CA GLN A 175 -23.11 -8.45 23.80
C GLN A 175 -22.44 -7.61 24.90
N SER A 176 -21.25 -7.06 24.63
CA SER A 176 -20.51 -6.22 25.56
C SER A 176 -20.96 -4.74 25.60
N GLY A 177 -21.96 -4.35 24.78
CA GLY A 177 -22.45 -2.98 24.71
C GLY A 177 -21.45 -1.99 24.08
N LYS A 178 -20.54 -2.49 23.25
CA LYS A 178 -19.65 -1.69 22.41
C LYS A 178 -20.15 -1.64 20.97
#